data_AF-A0A2R6IX49-F1
#
_entry.id   AF-A0A2R6IX49-F1
#
_cell.length_a   1.000
_cell.length_b   1.000
_cell.length_c   1.000
_cell.angle_alpha   90.00
_cell.angle_beta   90.00
_cell.angle_gamma   90.00
#
_symmetry.space_group_name_H-M   'P 1'
#
loop_
_entity.id
_entity.type
_entity.pdbx_description
1 polymer ?
#
loop_
_entity_poly.entity_id
_entity_poly.type
_entity_poly.pdbx_seq_one_letter_code
_entity_poly.pdbx_strand_id
1 'polypeptide(L)'
;MSDDPGAEGEGGRGIAAVGACAPTLRVDADSFAEVWGNSPRGIEVKAVPDADEDALRMAAEAARRTLAAADRDGTEVGSLAFATTTPPLEEEDLTARLGSVLGVPSTAVRQSFGASTRAGTRAIVPDSTRATRGRGSSSPRTVP
;
A
#
# COMPACT_ATOMS: atom_id res chain seq x y z
N MET A 1 4.46 -43.37 24.61
CA MET A 1 3.55 -42.33 24.10
C MET A 1 4.41 -41.10 23.97
N SER A 2 5.16 -41.04 22.88
CA SER A 2 6.20 -40.04 22.66
C SER A 2 5.55 -38.70 22.32
N ASP A 3 6.09 -37.64 22.91
CA ASP A 3 5.87 -36.27 22.49
C ASP A 3 6.09 -36.12 20.99
N ASP A 4 5.19 -35.39 20.34
CA ASP A 4 5.40 -34.84 19.00
C ASP A 4 5.82 -33.36 19.16
N PRO A 5 7.09 -33.00 18.95
CA PRO A 5 7.55 -31.62 18.93
C PRO A 5 7.44 -31.11 17.48
N GLY A 6 6.31 -30.48 17.14
CA GLY A 6 6.06 -30.13 15.74
C GLY A 6 4.96 -29.10 15.48
N ALA A 7 4.85 -28.06 16.31
CA ALA A 7 4.04 -26.88 15.99
C ALA A 7 4.93 -25.65 15.76
N GLU A 8 5.80 -25.74 14.76
CA GLU A 8 6.43 -24.56 14.14
C GLU A 8 5.32 -23.72 13.49
N GLY A 9 5.16 -22.48 13.93
CA GLY A 9 3.97 -21.64 13.71
C GLY A 9 3.58 -21.46 12.24
N GLU A 10 2.28 -21.59 11.97
CA GLU A 10 1.66 -21.10 10.74
C GLU A 10 2.01 -19.61 10.57
N GLY A 11 2.73 -19.28 9.49
CA GLY A 11 2.94 -17.89 9.08
C GLY A 11 1.60 -17.25 8.73
N GLY A 12 0.95 -16.64 9.73
CA GLY A 12 -0.39 -16.08 9.63
C GLY A 12 -0.46 -14.98 8.58
N ARG A 13 -1.44 -15.09 7.67
CA ARG A 13 -1.79 -13.99 6.75
C ARG A 13 -2.46 -12.88 7.57
N GLY A 14 -1.92 -11.68 7.51
CA GLY A 14 -2.43 -10.54 8.27
C GLY A 14 -1.81 -9.23 7.83
N ILE A 15 -2.19 -8.15 8.51
CA ILE A 15 -1.62 -6.82 8.31
C ILE A 15 -0.44 -6.67 9.28
N ALA A 16 0.78 -6.65 8.75
CA ALA A 16 1.99 -6.54 9.56
C ALA A 16 2.22 -5.11 10.09
N ALA A 17 1.92 -4.09 9.28
CA ALA A 17 2.03 -2.69 9.64
C ALA A 17 1.09 -1.83 8.79
N VAL A 18 0.81 -0.62 9.26
CA VAL A 18 0.08 0.43 8.53
C VAL A 18 0.80 1.75 8.71
N GLY A 19 0.99 2.48 7.62
CA GLY A 19 1.47 3.85 7.61
C GLY A 19 0.44 4.78 6.97
N ALA A 20 0.43 6.03 7.41
CA ALA A 20 -0.47 7.06 6.90
C ALA A 20 0.31 8.32 6.52
N CYS A 21 -0.24 9.07 5.58
CA CYS A 21 0.19 10.41 5.24
C CYS A 21 -1.05 11.27 5.04
N ALA A 22 -1.06 12.46 5.62
CA ALA A 22 -2.05 13.49 5.36
C ALA A 22 -1.33 14.71 4.79
N PRO A 23 -2.01 15.57 4.02
CA PRO A 23 -1.48 16.87 3.62
C PRO A 23 -0.95 17.67 4.81
N THR A 24 -0.13 18.69 4.57
CA THR A 24 0.41 19.54 5.64
C THR A 24 -0.48 20.74 5.95
N LEU A 25 -1.12 21.35 4.96
CA LEU A 25 -1.95 22.54 5.15
C LEU A 25 -3.28 22.24 5.84
N ARG A 26 -3.75 23.17 6.66
CA ARG A 26 -4.95 23.05 7.50
C ARG A 26 -5.84 24.27 7.33
N VAL A 27 -7.15 24.05 7.24
CA VAL A 27 -8.17 25.10 7.23
C VAL A 27 -9.18 24.81 8.33
N ASP A 28 -9.40 25.78 9.21
CA ASP A 28 -10.36 25.67 10.31
C ASP A 28 -11.79 25.66 9.78
N ALA A 29 -12.66 24.90 10.43
CA ALA A 29 -14.06 24.78 10.05
C ALA A 29 -14.79 26.14 10.06
N ASP A 30 -14.38 27.05 10.94
CA ASP A 30 -14.95 28.40 11.07
C ASP A 30 -14.67 29.26 9.82
N SER A 31 -13.51 29.09 9.18
CA SER A 31 -13.21 29.77 7.91
C SER A 31 -14.17 29.37 6.79
N PHE A 32 -14.70 28.15 6.82
CA PHE A 32 -15.76 27.74 5.87
C PHE A 32 -17.09 28.43 6.18
N ALA A 33 -17.44 28.63 7.45
CA ALA A 33 -18.65 29.35 7.83
C ALA A 33 -18.62 30.82 7.42
N GLU A 34 -17.46 31.47 7.55
CA GLU A 34 -17.27 32.86 7.11
C GLU A 34 -17.48 33.04 5.60
N VAL A 35 -17.01 32.09 4.78
CA VAL A 35 -17.05 32.20 3.32
C VAL A 35 -18.34 31.61 2.73
N TRP A 36 -18.84 30.47 3.24
CA TRP A 36 -19.98 29.73 2.70
C TRP A 36 -21.25 29.79 3.56
N GLY A 37 -21.22 30.51 4.68
CA GLY A 37 -22.39 30.68 5.57
C GLY A 37 -22.75 29.44 6.38
N ASN A 38 -21.98 28.36 6.29
CA ASN A 38 -22.10 27.16 7.11
C ASN A 38 -20.76 26.44 7.24
N SER A 39 -20.59 25.70 8.33
CA SER A 39 -19.45 24.80 8.54
C SER A 39 -19.90 23.33 8.44
N PRO A 40 -19.02 22.43 7.96
CA PRO A 40 -19.29 20.99 7.96
C PRO A 40 -19.46 20.48 9.40
N ARG A 41 -20.56 19.76 9.67
CA ARG A 41 -20.80 19.20 11.01
C ARG A 41 -19.76 18.13 11.35
N GLY A 42 -19.21 18.21 12.56
CA GLY A 42 -18.27 17.22 13.09
C GLY A 42 -16.85 17.31 12.52
N ILE A 43 -16.52 18.41 11.83
CA ILE A 43 -15.18 18.71 11.35
C ILE A 43 -14.69 19.95 12.09
N GLU A 44 -13.54 19.85 12.75
CA GLU A 44 -12.86 21.00 13.37
C GLU A 44 -11.86 21.62 12.39
N VAL A 45 -11.09 20.77 11.69
CA VAL A 45 -10.03 21.18 10.77
C VAL A 45 -10.03 20.28 9.54
N LYS A 46 -9.88 20.88 8.36
CA LYS A 46 -9.71 20.17 7.09
C LYS A 46 -8.25 20.19 6.65
N ALA A 47 -7.69 19.02 6.35
CA ALA A 47 -6.42 18.90 5.65
C ALA A 47 -6.59 19.24 4.16
N VAL A 48 -5.73 20.10 3.62
CA VAL A 48 -5.74 20.53 2.20
C VAL A 48 -4.36 20.27 1.60
N PRO A 49 -4.26 19.61 0.43
CA PRO A 49 -2.97 19.40 -0.25
C PRO A 49 -2.39 20.72 -0.75
N ASP A 50 -1.08 20.89 -0.59
CA ASP A 50 -0.30 21.84 -1.38
C ASP A 50 -0.09 21.30 -2.81
N ALA A 51 0.44 22.13 -3.72
CA ALA A 51 0.60 21.82 -5.13
C ALA A 51 1.46 20.58 -5.43
N ASP A 52 2.38 20.22 -4.53
CA ASP A 52 3.24 19.04 -4.64
C ASP A 52 2.70 17.81 -3.89
N GLU A 53 1.64 17.95 -3.11
CA GLU A 53 1.06 16.89 -2.27
C GLU A 53 0.02 16.04 -3.02
N ASP A 54 0.46 15.40 -4.10
CA ASP A 54 -0.38 14.48 -4.87
C ASP A 54 -0.52 13.08 -4.24
N ALA A 55 -1.44 12.28 -4.77
CA ALA A 55 -1.73 10.92 -4.28
C ALA A 55 -0.52 9.97 -4.38
N LEU A 56 0.37 10.14 -5.36
CA LEU A 56 1.55 9.30 -5.53
C LEU A 56 2.60 9.63 -4.47
N ARG A 57 2.89 10.92 -4.25
CA ARG A 57 3.79 11.39 -3.19
C ARG A 57 3.29 10.95 -1.82
N MET A 58 2.01 11.17 -1.53
CA MET A 58 1.41 10.76 -0.25
C MET A 58 1.48 9.24 -0.05
N ALA A 59 1.26 8.44 -1.09
CA ALA A 59 1.41 7.00 -1.01
C ALA A 59 2.86 6.56 -0.77
N ALA A 60 3.83 7.21 -1.43
CA ALA A 60 5.25 6.93 -1.19
C ALA A 60 5.63 7.22 0.27
N GLU A 61 5.16 8.32 0.83
CA GLU A 61 5.43 8.68 2.22
C GLU A 61 4.75 7.73 3.21
N ALA A 62 3.49 7.37 2.98
CA ALA A 62 2.78 6.38 3.79
C ALA A 62 3.44 5.00 3.71
N ALA A 63 3.88 4.58 2.53
CA ALA A 63 4.56 3.30 2.33
C ALA A 63 5.93 3.24 3.01
N ARG A 64 6.72 4.33 2.97
CA ARG A 64 7.99 4.44 3.73
C ARG A 64 7.76 4.27 5.23
N ARG A 65 6.74 4.95 5.78
CA ARG A 65 6.36 4.78 7.20
C ARG A 65 5.90 3.36 7.51
N THR A 66 5.20 2.73 6.57
CA THR A 66 4.75 1.33 6.73
C THR A 66 5.92 0.36 6.77
N LEU A 67 6.87 0.48 5.84
CA LEU A 67 8.09 -0.35 5.78
C LEU A 67 8.93 -0.17 7.04
N ALA A 68 9.13 1.08 7.49
CA ALA A 68 9.83 1.38 8.73
C ALA A 68 9.13 0.78 9.96
N ALA A 69 7.80 0.90 10.06
CA ALA A 69 7.03 0.32 11.17
C ALA A 69 7.04 -1.21 11.17
N ALA A 70 7.25 -1.84 10.01
CA ALA A 70 7.40 -3.28 9.87
C ALA A 70 8.85 -3.78 10.06
N ASP A 71 9.82 -2.87 10.20
CA ASP A 71 11.26 -3.16 10.14
C ASP A 71 11.66 -3.93 8.87
N ARG A 72 11.16 -3.45 7.71
CA ARG A 72 11.37 -4.07 6.38
C ARG A 72 11.91 -3.08 5.37
N ASP A 73 12.54 -3.62 4.33
CA ASP A 73 13.00 -2.87 3.17
C ASP A 73 12.11 -3.10 1.94
N GLY A 74 12.06 -2.12 1.03
CA GLY A 74 11.30 -2.25 -0.21
C GLY A 74 11.77 -3.39 -1.12
N THR A 75 13.04 -3.79 -1.01
CA THR A 75 13.60 -4.94 -1.76
C THR A 75 12.94 -6.27 -1.40
N GLU A 76 12.30 -6.38 -0.24
CA GLU A 76 11.55 -7.58 0.20
C GLU A 76 10.12 -7.64 -0.37
N VAL A 77 9.64 -6.57 -1.00
CA VAL A 77 8.26 -6.44 -1.47
C VAL A 77 8.03 -7.28 -2.73
N GLY A 78 7.28 -8.38 -2.59
CA GLY A 78 6.91 -9.25 -3.71
C GLY A 78 5.70 -8.80 -4.53
N SER A 79 4.93 -7.82 -4.04
CA SER A 79 3.80 -7.20 -4.73
C SER A 79 3.53 -5.78 -4.23
N LEU A 80 3.23 -4.88 -5.15
CA LEU A 80 2.88 -3.48 -4.88
C LEU A 80 1.56 -3.14 -5.59
N ALA A 81 0.57 -2.69 -4.82
CA ALA A 81 -0.67 -2.18 -5.37
C ALA A 81 -0.80 -0.68 -5.08
N PHE A 82 -1.21 0.10 -6.08
CA PHE A 82 -1.52 1.53 -5.92
C PHE A 82 -3.01 1.75 -6.19
N ALA A 83 -3.73 2.30 -5.21
CA ALA A 83 -5.17 2.52 -5.30
C ALA A 83 -5.50 3.99 -5.11
N THR A 84 -6.09 4.63 -6.12
CA THR A 84 -6.49 6.04 -6.04
C THR A 84 -7.67 6.34 -6.96
N THR A 85 -8.53 7.27 -6.55
CA THR A 85 -9.58 7.86 -7.40
C THR A 85 -9.15 9.20 -8.00
N THR A 86 -7.95 9.66 -7.65
CA THR A 86 -7.38 10.96 -8.03
C THR A 86 -5.91 10.75 -8.41
N PRO A 87 -5.62 10.03 -9.51
CA PRO A 87 -4.25 9.92 -9.98
C PRO A 87 -3.74 11.30 -10.42
N PRO A 88 -2.47 11.66 -10.15
CA PRO A 88 -1.89 12.92 -10.61
C PRO A 88 -1.77 13.02 -12.13
N LEU A 89 -1.79 11.88 -12.82
CA LEU A 89 -1.67 11.77 -14.28
C LEU A 89 -2.78 10.86 -14.81
N GLU A 90 -3.40 11.25 -15.92
CA GLU A 90 -4.51 10.50 -16.52
C GLU A 90 -4.03 9.16 -17.12
N GLU A 91 -2.87 9.17 -17.77
CA GLU A 91 -2.29 8.02 -18.46
C GLU A 91 -0.82 7.83 -18.05
N GLU A 92 -0.57 7.06 -16.99
CA GLU A 92 0.77 6.58 -16.62
C GLU A 92 0.66 5.32 -15.73
N ASP A 93 1.61 4.39 -15.83
CA ASP A 93 1.80 3.37 -14.81
C ASP A 93 2.53 3.95 -13.59
N LEU A 94 1.75 4.54 -12.67
CA LEU A 94 2.27 5.13 -11.43
C LEU A 94 2.90 4.10 -10.49
N THR A 95 2.64 2.80 -10.66
CA THR A 95 3.27 1.77 -9.84
C THR A 95 4.75 1.61 -10.13
N ALA A 96 5.18 1.90 -11.36
CA ALA A 96 6.59 1.87 -11.73
C ALA A 96 7.38 2.94 -10.99
N ARG A 97 6.84 4.16 -10.96
CA ARG A 97 7.41 5.29 -10.24
C ARG A 97 7.37 5.09 -8.73
N LEU A 98 6.25 4.63 -8.18
CA LEU A 98 6.12 4.32 -6.76
C LEU A 98 7.12 3.22 -6.34
N GLY A 99 7.21 2.15 -7.11
CA GLY A 99 8.16 1.06 -6.85
C GLY A 99 9.61 1.53 -6.86
N SER A 100 9.99 2.38 -7.82
CA SER A 100 11.32 2.99 -7.86
C SER A 100 11.64 3.81 -6.60
N VAL A 101 10.71 4.68 -6.18
CA VAL A 101 10.86 5.54 -4.98
C VAL A 101 11.00 4.73 -3.69
N LEU A 102 10.41 3.53 -3.66
CA LEU A 102 10.41 2.62 -2.52
C LEU A 102 11.50 1.54 -2.57
N GLY A 103 12.27 1.42 -3.66
CA GLY A 103 13.25 0.34 -3.82
C GLY A 103 12.63 -1.04 -4.12
N VAL A 104 11.37 -1.08 -4.58
CA VAL A 104 10.66 -2.33 -4.90
C VAL A 104 11.26 -2.96 -6.16
N PRO A 105 11.61 -4.26 -6.14
CA PRO A 105 12.20 -4.93 -7.30
C PRO A 105 11.33 -4.86 -8.54
N SER A 106 11.95 -4.89 -9.73
CA SER A 106 11.23 -4.98 -11.01
C SER A 106 10.50 -6.31 -11.20
N THR A 107 10.87 -7.34 -10.43
CA THR A 107 10.22 -8.66 -10.41
C THR A 107 8.95 -8.70 -9.54
N ALA A 108 8.68 -7.65 -8.75
CA ALA A 108 7.46 -7.55 -7.97
C ALA A 108 6.24 -7.42 -8.87
N VAL A 109 5.12 -8.04 -8.48
CA VAL A 109 3.86 -7.84 -9.20
C VAL A 109 3.29 -6.47 -8.85
N ARG A 110 2.98 -5.68 -9.88
CA ARG A 110 2.48 -4.32 -9.72
C ARG A 110 1.09 -4.18 -10.33
N GLN A 111 0.19 -3.53 -9.60
CA GLN A 111 -1.21 -3.35 -10.01
C GLN A 111 -1.74 -1.98 -9.58
N SER A 112 -2.51 -1.35 -10.47
CA SER A 112 -3.23 -0.09 -10.18
C SER A 112 -4.72 -0.36 -10.03
N PHE A 113 -5.36 0.30 -9.06
CA PHE A 113 -6.80 0.22 -8.80
C PHE A 113 -7.40 1.63 -8.74
N GLY A 114 -8.60 1.81 -9.32
CA GLY A 114 -9.26 3.12 -9.33
C GLY A 114 -10.78 3.03 -9.48
N ALA A 115 -11.36 4.06 -10.10
CA ALA A 115 -12.80 4.26 -10.35
C ALA A 115 -13.70 4.51 -9.12
N SER A 116 -13.38 3.99 -7.94
CA SER A 116 -14.11 4.33 -6.71
C SER A 116 -13.28 4.14 -5.45
N THR A 117 -13.78 4.63 -4.31
CA THR A 117 -13.13 4.47 -3.00
C THR A 117 -12.94 3.01 -2.60
N ARG A 118 -13.72 2.08 -3.17
CA ARG A 118 -13.55 0.63 -2.99
C ARG A 118 -12.24 0.09 -3.59
N ALA A 119 -11.55 0.86 -4.45
CA ALA A 119 -10.25 0.50 -4.99
C ALA A 119 -9.25 0.11 -3.89
N GLY A 120 -9.25 0.82 -2.75
CA GLY A 120 -8.36 0.53 -1.62
C GLY A 120 -8.58 -0.86 -1.04
N THR A 121 -9.83 -1.28 -0.83
CA THR A 121 -10.11 -2.62 -0.30
C THR A 121 -9.86 -3.72 -1.33
N ARG A 122 -10.12 -3.44 -2.61
CA ARG A 122 -9.79 -4.37 -3.72
C ARG A 122 -8.29 -4.62 -3.83
N ALA A 123 -7.47 -3.60 -3.57
CA ALA A 123 -6.01 -3.72 -3.59
C ALA A 123 -5.44 -4.57 -2.45
N ILE A 124 -6.16 -4.69 -1.32
CA ILE A 124 -5.73 -5.49 -0.16
C ILE A 124 -6.06 -6.97 -0.34
N VAL A 125 -7.12 -7.30 -1.10
CA VAL A 125 -7.52 -8.69 -1.30
C VAL A 125 -6.42 -9.43 -2.06
N PRO A 126 -5.86 -10.52 -1.49
CA PRO A 126 -4.84 -11.29 -2.17
C PRO A 126 -5.35 -11.77 -3.54
N ASP A 127 -4.58 -11.52 -4.60
CA ASP A 127 -4.85 -12.15 -5.88
C ASP A 127 -4.70 -13.67 -5.70
N SER A 128 -5.84 -14.36 -5.64
CA SER A 128 -5.92 -15.80 -5.43
C SER A 128 -5.22 -16.60 -6.53
N THR A 129 -4.96 -15.97 -7.68
CA THR A 129 -4.32 -16.60 -8.84
C THR A 129 -2.85 -16.93 -8.60
N ARG A 130 -2.22 -16.37 -7.55
CA ARG A 130 -0.78 -16.56 -7.26
C ARG A 130 -0.49 -17.39 -6.01
N ALA A 131 -1.49 -17.82 -5.24
CA ALA A 131 -1.23 -18.81 -4.21
C ALA A 131 -0.80 -20.13 -4.89
N THR A 132 0.46 -20.53 -4.68
CA THR A 132 1.08 -21.81 -5.08
C THR A 132 1.94 -21.84 -6.35
N ARG A 133 3.01 -21.04 -6.43
CA ARG A 133 4.25 -21.48 -7.11
C ARG A 133 5.48 -21.06 -6.33
N GLY A 134 6.00 -21.99 -5.51
CA GLY A 134 7.26 -21.78 -4.81
C GLY A 134 7.62 -22.81 -3.74
N ARG A 135 7.79 -24.09 -4.12
CA ARG A 135 8.85 -24.97 -3.59
C ARG A 135 8.99 -26.22 -4.48
N GLY A 136 9.51 -26.04 -5.69
CA GLY A 136 10.01 -27.18 -6.46
C GLY A 136 11.39 -27.55 -5.93
N SER A 137 11.52 -28.63 -5.17
CA SER A 137 12.81 -29.24 -4.89
C SER A 137 13.32 -29.87 -6.20
N SER A 138 14.27 -29.22 -6.86
CA SER A 138 15.01 -29.83 -7.96
C SER A 138 15.95 -30.89 -7.37
N SER A 139 15.55 -32.16 -7.44
CA SER A 139 16.49 -33.27 -7.26
C SER A 139 17.24 -33.50 -8.58
N PRO A 140 18.56 -33.65 -8.59
CA PRO A 140 19.30 -33.92 -9.82
C PRO A 140 18.98 -35.34 -10.28
N ARG A 141 18.36 -35.45 -11.45
CA ARG A 141 18.07 -36.74 -12.09
C ARG A 141 19.32 -37.19 -12.84
N THR A 142 20.10 -38.09 -12.25
CA THR A 142 21.14 -38.85 -12.95
C THR A 142 20.46 -39.76 -13.97
N VAL A 143 20.83 -39.62 -15.24
CA VAL A 143 20.43 -40.52 -16.34
C VAL A 143 21.51 -41.59 -16.51
N PRO A 144 21.14 -42.86 -16.79
CA PRO A 144 22.09 -43.95 -17.03
C PRO A 144 22.80 -43.84 -18.39
#